data_AF-A0A517PVU9-F1
#
_entry.id   AF-A0A517PVU9-F1
#
_cell.length_a   1.000
_cell.length_b   1.000
_cell.length_c   1.000
_cell.angle_alpha   90.00
_cell.angle_beta   90.00
_cell.angle_gamma   90.00
#
_symmetry.space_group_name_H-M   'P 1'
#
loop_
_entity.id
_entity.type
_entity.pdbx_description
1 polymer ?
#
loop_
_entity_poly.entity_id
_entity_poly.type
_entity_poly.pdbx_seq_one_letter_code
_entity_poly.pdbx_strand_id
1 'polypeptide(L)'
;MSRIQKMEISKNHRTFTFELCHRELNFGGARQGEYYWMDGRKFRSGSGGSNFRSCIDFWWGCAEEANEADDIYNHENLVLAEIYSLINTSRAMQNVFLDAHLHKSVNQQHKSDSPLPHGSQKSGEREHRLPEEEYLRLRQIIESRNVLEVQNELKQLFLGDQPEENDGPHFAEIFESWIKEPLNEFRIGGRQVLQEYIQCELSQKISKHRKRGSNAESRLFLNMFSYECKAAFYRCYASAWAFILPSLEKELGLNKLSTRFMRMWHHQNQPGLIEGKISQIFWGQVLSLHPLSAFVLNDPAALSVIGNWVGHPEHQHLSELNQVANSKEYWEVVLIILIAANEYKQSHQKWDESRGKNELVDTPKVKQNASITSDLSVAESVEDYLARRSIFCKECAGLLEYHDPLSTGNQGTVHLRCRSCGQKTSMKIDPVDFKNYLVDSSDVENYKD
;
A
#
# COMPACT_ATOMS: atom_id res chain seq x y z
N MET A 1 22.26 -1.51 20.54
CA MET A 1 21.14 -2.43 20.25
C MET A 1 19.91 -1.83 20.91
N SER A 2 18.77 -1.76 20.21
CA SER A 2 17.52 -1.28 20.81
C SER A 2 17.11 -2.20 21.96
N ARG A 3 16.71 -1.63 23.10
CA ARG A 3 16.18 -2.39 24.23
C ARG A 3 14.88 -3.06 23.76
N ILE A 4 14.77 -4.37 24.01
CA ILE A 4 13.53 -5.12 23.74
C ILE A 4 12.65 -4.97 24.98
N GLN A 5 11.45 -4.42 24.79
CA GLN A 5 10.39 -4.37 25.78
C GLN A 5 9.43 -5.53 25.52
N LYS A 6 9.12 -6.33 26.54
CA LYS A 6 8.04 -7.32 26.45
C LYS A 6 6.75 -6.69 26.95
N MET A 7 5.67 -6.92 26.21
CA MET A 7 4.32 -6.48 26.55
C MET A 7 3.41 -7.70 26.57
N GLU A 8 2.65 -7.89 27.64
CA GLU A 8 1.70 -9.00 27.77
C GLU A 8 0.29 -8.45 27.71
N ILE A 9 -0.52 -8.98 26.80
CA ILE A 9 -1.93 -8.60 26.65
C ILE A 9 -2.78 -9.85 26.90
N SER A 10 -3.74 -9.74 27.83
CA SER A 10 -4.68 -10.82 28.12
C SER A 10 -5.97 -10.66 27.32
N LYS A 11 -6.42 -11.71 26.64
CA LYS A 11 -7.66 -11.73 25.84
C LYS A 11 -8.21 -13.16 25.77
N ASN A 12 -9.52 -13.35 25.85
CA ASN A 12 -10.16 -14.68 25.87
C ASN A 12 -9.46 -15.73 26.79
N HIS A 13 -9.17 -15.38 28.04
CA HIS A 13 -8.43 -16.23 29.02
C HIS A 13 -7.02 -16.68 28.62
N ARG A 14 -6.46 -16.13 27.53
CA ARG A 14 -5.10 -16.39 27.05
C ARG A 14 -4.25 -15.13 27.25
N THR A 15 -2.95 -15.32 27.42
CA THR A 15 -1.97 -14.23 27.48
C THR A 15 -1.11 -14.26 26.23
N PHE A 16 -0.99 -13.13 25.55
CA PHE A 16 -0.21 -12.96 24.34
C PHE A 16 0.98 -12.05 24.62
N THR A 17 2.18 -12.51 24.31
CA THR A 17 3.41 -11.75 24.55
C THR A 17 3.91 -11.12 23.26
N PHE A 18 4.20 -9.83 23.30
CA PHE A 18 4.77 -9.06 22.21
C PHE A 18 6.15 -8.51 22.57
N GLU A 19 7.11 -8.69 21.68
CA GLU A 19 8.46 -8.12 21.77
C GLU A 19 8.55 -6.83 20.96
N LEU A 20 8.68 -5.70 21.65
CA LEU A 20 8.73 -4.38 21.07
C LEU A 20 10.17 -3.85 21.08
N CYS A 21 10.63 -3.38 19.94
CA CYS A 21 11.79 -2.52 19.84
C CYS A 21 11.39 -1.08 20.19
N HIS A 22 12.34 -0.33 20.73
CA HIS A 22 12.15 1.07 21.14
C HIS A 22 13.23 1.97 20.54
N ARG A 23 12.83 3.20 20.17
CA ARG A 23 13.71 4.33 19.91
C ARG A 23 12.99 5.65 20.15
N GLU A 24 13.75 6.68 20.45
CA GLU A 24 13.26 8.05 20.50
C GLU A 24 13.17 8.64 19.09
N LEU A 25 12.18 9.48 18.86
CA LEU A 25 11.97 10.26 17.65
C LEU A 25 12.00 11.75 17.99
N ASN A 26 12.73 12.51 17.18
CA ASN A 26 12.71 13.95 17.22
C ASN A 26 11.71 14.47 16.17
N PHE A 27 10.60 15.02 16.63
CA PHE A 27 9.53 15.58 15.80
C PHE A 27 9.74 17.07 15.49
N GLY A 28 10.99 17.55 15.57
CA GLY A 28 11.37 18.94 15.34
C GLY A 28 11.14 19.85 16.56
N GLY A 29 11.95 20.91 16.66
CA GLY A 29 11.94 21.82 17.80
C GLY A 29 12.26 21.09 19.11
N ALA A 30 11.48 21.36 20.17
CA ALA A 30 11.60 20.69 21.48
C ALA A 30 10.70 19.45 21.61
N ARG A 31 10.11 18.95 20.51
CA ARG A 31 9.15 17.83 20.55
C ARG A 31 9.87 16.50 20.42
N GLN A 32 10.05 15.81 21.54
CA GLN A 32 10.53 14.43 21.59
C GLN A 32 9.36 13.46 21.76
N GLY A 33 9.46 12.29 21.15
CA GLY A 33 8.52 11.21 21.38
C GLY A 33 9.20 9.84 21.35
N GLU A 34 8.48 8.85 21.83
CA GLU A 34 8.91 7.46 21.84
C GLU A 34 8.23 6.70 20.71
N TYR A 35 8.95 5.78 20.10
CA TYR A 35 8.42 4.89 19.09
C TYR A 35 8.75 3.45 19.43
N TYR A 36 7.67 2.68 19.60
CA TYR A 36 7.72 1.25 19.79
C TYR A 36 7.28 0.57 18.49
N TRP A 37 7.93 -0.53 18.11
CA TRP A 37 7.53 -1.33 16.94
C TRP A 37 7.90 -2.79 17.11
N MET A 38 7.23 -3.68 16.38
CA MET A 38 7.67 -5.08 16.25
C MET A 38 8.69 -5.18 15.12
N ASP A 39 9.81 -5.87 15.36
CA ASP A 39 10.85 -6.02 14.34
C ASP A 39 10.37 -6.86 13.15
N GLY A 40 9.99 -6.20 12.05
CA GLY A 40 9.50 -6.83 10.82
C GLY A 40 10.45 -7.86 10.22
N ARG A 41 11.76 -7.80 10.55
CA ARG A 41 12.73 -8.82 10.11
C ARG A 41 12.41 -10.19 10.68
N LYS A 42 11.83 -10.25 11.89
CA LYS A 42 11.46 -11.52 12.54
C LYS A 42 10.31 -12.20 11.80
N PHE A 43 9.38 -11.43 11.23
CA PHE A 43 8.28 -11.94 10.38
C PHE A 43 8.75 -12.66 9.11
N ARG A 44 10.02 -12.50 8.72
CA ARG A 44 10.63 -13.18 7.56
C ARG A 44 11.39 -14.45 7.93
N SER A 45 11.56 -14.73 9.21
CA SER A 45 12.13 -16.01 9.64
C SER A 45 11.18 -17.15 9.30
N GLY A 46 11.69 -18.37 9.09
CA GLY A 46 10.86 -19.54 8.76
C GLY A 46 9.76 -19.84 9.79
N SER A 47 9.92 -19.38 11.03
CA SER A 47 8.92 -19.48 12.10
C SER A 47 8.08 -18.20 12.29
N GLY A 48 8.33 -17.14 11.52
CA GLY A 48 7.74 -15.81 11.69
C GLY A 48 8.19 -15.05 12.95
N GLY A 49 8.95 -15.68 13.85
CA GLY A 49 9.33 -15.11 15.15
C GLY A 49 8.16 -15.03 16.14
N SER A 50 8.45 -14.66 17.39
CA SER A 50 7.47 -14.64 18.49
C SER A 50 6.26 -13.74 18.19
N ASN A 51 6.49 -12.56 17.64
CA ASN A 51 5.42 -11.61 17.35
C ASN A 51 4.46 -12.07 16.23
N PHE A 52 4.93 -12.83 15.23
CA PHE A 52 4.05 -13.27 14.13
C PHE A 52 2.91 -14.12 14.69
N ARG A 53 3.27 -15.11 15.50
CA ARG A 53 2.30 -16.01 16.12
C ARG A 53 1.39 -15.26 17.09
N SER A 54 1.96 -14.39 17.94
CA SER A 54 1.17 -13.58 18.87
C SER A 54 0.16 -12.69 18.15
N CYS A 55 0.50 -12.08 17.01
CA CYS A 55 -0.45 -11.24 16.25
C CYS A 55 -1.65 -12.05 15.74
N ILE A 56 -1.40 -13.20 15.10
CA ILE A 56 -2.48 -14.04 14.55
C ILE A 56 -3.33 -14.62 15.69
N ASP A 57 -2.70 -15.15 16.74
CA ASP A 57 -3.41 -15.76 17.85
C ASP A 57 -4.23 -14.75 18.65
N PHE A 58 -3.70 -13.55 18.83
CA PHE A 58 -4.41 -12.46 19.48
C PHE A 58 -5.63 -12.03 18.66
N TRP A 59 -5.46 -11.85 17.34
CA TRP A 59 -6.55 -11.48 16.45
C TRP A 59 -7.65 -12.56 16.43
N TRP A 60 -7.27 -13.84 16.33
CA TRP A 60 -8.22 -14.94 16.40
C TRP A 60 -8.92 -15.02 17.76
N GLY A 61 -8.18 -14.81 18.86
CA GLY A 61 -8.76 -14.74 20.20
C GLY A 61 -9.79 -13.60 20.35
N CYS A 62 -9.59 -12.49 19.65
CA CYS A 62 -10.57 -11.40 19.57
C CYS A 62 -11.82 -11.81 18.79
N ALA A 63 -11.68 -12.52 17.66
CA ALA A 63 -12.81 -13.04 16.89
C ALA A 63 -13.63 -14.08 17.69
N GLU A 64 -12.95 -14.96 18.43
CA GLU A 64 -13.60 -15.91 19.37
C GLU A 64 -14.39 -15.17 20.45
N GLU A 65 -13.80 -14.16 21.10
CA GLU A 65 -14.47 -13.39 22.16
C GLU A 65 -15.67 -12.57 21.64
N ALA A 66 -15.60 -12.11 20.39
CA ALA A 66 -16.69 -11.42 19.71
C ALA A 66 -17.80 -12.36 19.20
N ASN A 67 -17.62 -13.69 19.33
CA ASN A 67 -18.49 -14.70 18.73
C ASN A 67 -18.59 -14.58 17.19
N GLU A 68 -17.49 -14.16 16.55
CA GLU A 68 -17.34 -14.00 15.10
C GLU A 68 -16.38 -15.04 14.52
N ALA A 69 -15.95 -16.04 15.32
CA ALA A 69 -15.06 -17.09 14.88
C ALA A 69 -15.66 -17.90 13.71
N ASP A 70 -16.98 -18.11 13.68
CA ASP A 70 -17.65 -18.85 12.60
C ASP A 70 -17.86 -18.02 11.31
N ASP A 71 -17.53 -16.72 11.33
CA ASP A 71 -17.66 -15.84 10.16
C ASP A 71 -16.68 -16.26 9.04
N ILE A 72 -17.19 -16.36 7.81
CA ILE A 72 -16.42 -16.83 6.66
C ILE A 72 -15.26 -15.89 6.31
N TYR A 73 -15.43 -14.57 6.44
CA TYR A 73 -14.38 -13.60 6.18
C TYR A 73 -13.28 -13.68 7.23
N ASN A 74 -13.64 -13.99 8.48
CA ASN A 74 -12.65 -14.22 9.53
C ASN A 74 -11.84 -15.49 9.28
N HIS A 75 -12.48 -16.56 8.78
CA HIS A 75 -11.77 -17.77 8.36
C HIS A 75 -10.81 -17.50 7.20
N GLU A 76 -11.25 -16.79 6.17
CA GLU A 76 -10.41 -16.41 5.03
C GLU A 76 -9.22 -15.55 5.46
N ASN A 77 -9.45 -14.54 6.30
CA ASN A 77 -8.39 -13.70 6.84
C ASN A 77 -7.37 -14.51 7.65
N LEU A 78 -7.84 -15.43 8.51
CA LEU A 78 -6.96 -16.32 9.28
C LEU A 78 -6.07 -17.16 8.35
N VAL A 79 -6.69 -17.80 7.36
CA VAL A 79 -5.99 -18.64 6.37
C VAL A 79 -4.93 -17.84 5.63
N LEU A 80 -5.29 -16.67 5.08
CA LEU A 80 -4.37 -15.77 4.39
C LEU A 80 -3.22 -15.32 5.29
N ALA A 81 -3.50 -14.96 6.55
CA ALA A 81 -2.49 -14.55 7.51
C ALA A 81 -1.53 -15.70 7.90
N GLU A 82 -2.00 -16.95 8.01
CA GLU A 82 -1.14 -18.10 8.26
C GLU A 82 -0.23 -18.39 7.04
N ILE A 83 -0.77 -18.27 5.82
CA ILE A 83 -0.03 -18.44 4.56
C ILE A 83 1.09 -17.39 4.42
N TYR A 84 0.92 -16.19 4.99
CA TYR A 84 1.96 -15.14 4.96
C TYR A 84 3.33 -15.63 5.42
N SER A 85 3.40 -16.53 6.42
CA SER A 85 4.67 -17.09 6.90
C SER A 85 5.47 -17.79 5.80
N LEU A 86 4.78 -18.51 4.92
CA LEU A 86 5.38 -19.20 3.79
C LEU A 86 5.82 -18.21 2.71
N ILE A 87 4.97 -17.23 2.41
CA ILE A 87 5.23 -16.28 1.33
C ILE A 87 6.38 -15.32 1.69
N ASN A 88 6.36 -14.78 2.91
CA ASN A 88 7.27 -13.75 3.36
C ASN A 88 8.71 -14.24 3.56
N THR A 89 8.94 -15.55 3.64
CA THR A 89 10.31 -16.09 3.67
C THR A 89 11.02 -16.02 2.32
N SER A 90 10.29 -15.74 1.24
CA SER A 90 10.85 -15.87 -0.09
C SER A 90 11.00 -14.56 -0.86
N ARG A 91 12.27 -14.20 -1.09
CA ARG A 91 12.68 -12.99 -1.81
C ARG A 91 11.97 -12.76 -3.14
N ALA A 92 11.74 -13.80 -3.94
CA ALA A 92 11.10 -13.66 -5.26
C ALA A 92 9.61 -13.29 -5.21
N MET A 93 8.94 -13.44 -4.06
CA MET A 93 7.55 -12.99 -3.83
C MET A 93 7.49 -11.69 -3.01
N GLN A 94 8.66 -11.14 -2.63
CA GLN A 94 8.75 -9.87 -1.91
C GLN A 94 8.79 -8.66 -2.86
N ASN A 95 8.74 -8.88 -4.18
CA ASN A 95 8.80 -7.82 -5.20
C ASN A 95 7.66 -6.81 -5.09
N VAL A 96 6.55 -7.15 -4.41
CA VAL A 96 5.44 -6.22 -4.20
C VAL A 96 5.75 -5.24 -3.08
N PHE A 97 6.43 -5.67 -2.00
CA PHE A 97 6.82 -4.80 -0.88
C PHE A 97 7.92 -5.42 -0.01
N LEU A 98 9.09 -4.79 0.05
CA LEU A 98 10.12 -5.11 1.05
C LEU A 98 9.75 -4.47 2.39
N ASP A 99 9.42 -5.23 3.45
CA ASP A 99 9.06 -4.64 4.75
C ASP A 99 10.08 -3.58 5.24
N ALA A 100 9.57 -2.58 5.98
CA ALA A 100 10.34 -1.47 6.55
C ALA A 100 11.67 -1.90 7.20
N HIS A 101 12.79 -1.38 6.69
CA HIS A 101 14.12 -1.60 7.28
C HIS A 101 14.61 -0.34 8.02
N LEU A 102 14.36 -0.26 9.32
CA LEU A 102 14.74 0.92 10.13
C LEU A 102 16.18 0.93 10.66
N HIS A 103 17.04 -0.04 10.31
CA HIS A 103 18.28 -0.30 11.07
C HIS A 103 19.61 0.08 10.39
N LYS A 104 19.62 0.64 9.18
CA LYS A 104 20.87 1.09 8.54
C LYS A 104 20.95 2.61 8.52
N SER A 105 21.41 3.24 9.62
CA SER A 105 22.04 4.57 9.53
C SER A 105 22.54 5.21 10.84
N VAL A 106 22.12 4.81 12.05
CA VAL A 106 22.51 5.61 13.23
C VAL A 106 23.91 5.31 13.78
N ASN A 107 24.42 4.08 13.66
CA ASN A 107 25.70 3.69 14.27
C ASN A 107 26.89 3.56 13.30
N GLN A 108 26.70 3.82 11.99
CA GLN A 108 27.81 3.78 11.02
C GLN A 108 28.51 5.14 10.81
N GLN A 109 27.96 6.24 11.34
CA GLN A 109 28.63 7.55 11.28
C GLN A 109 29.74 7.75 12.34
N HIS A 110 29.92 6.84 13.30
CA HIS A 110 30.89 6.99 14.40
C HIS A 110 32.07 5.99 14.38
N LYS A 111 32.35 5.31 13.26
CA LYS A 111 33.52 4.42 13.14
C LYS A 111 34.44 4.76 11.95
N SER A 112 34.71 6.05 11.74
CA SER A 112 35.91 6.47 11.00
C SER A 112 36.73 7.45 11.82
N ASP A 113 37.27 7.00 12.96
CA ASP A 113 38.40 7.65 13.61
C ASP A 113 39.69 7.32 12.83
N SER A 114 39.74 7.74 11.58
CA SER A 114 40.99 7.85 10.82
C SER A 114 41.13 9.32 10.44
N PRO A 115 42.15 10.03 10.95
CA PRO A 115 42.35 11.44 10.64
C PRO A 115 42.84 11.53 9.19
N LEU A 116 41.93 11.78 8.25
CA LEU A 116 42.27 12.24 6.91
C LEU A 116 42.27 13.77 6.88
N PRO A 117 43.28 14.39 6.25
CA PRO A 117 43.46 15.84 6.29
C PRO A 117 42.49 16.55 5.32
N HIS A 118 41.86 17.61 5.83
CA HIS A 118 41.30 18.77 5.12
C HIS A 118 40.83 18.53 3.66
N GLY A 119 39.66 17.92 3.54
CA GLY A 119 38.81 18.02 2.35
C GLY A 119 37.36 18.15 2.82
N SER A 120 36.69 19.22 2.41
CA SER A 120 35.33 19.60 2.81
C SER A 120 34.38 18.40 2.96
N GLN A 121 34.05 18.04 4.20
CA GLN A 121 32.90 17.18 4.51
C GLN A 121 31.64 17.98 4.15
N LYS A 122 31.19 17.85 2.89
CA LYS A 122 29.79 18.07 2.57
C LYS A 122 29.01 17.05 3.39
N SER A 123 28.31 17.54 4.41
CA SER A 123 27.22 16.81 5.05
C SER A 123 26.42 16.12 3.96
N GLY A 124 26.27 14.80 4.05
CA GLY A 124 25.57 13.99 3.05
C GLY A 124 24.14 14.49 2.87
N GLU A 125 23.97 15.42 1.94
CA GLU A 125 22.68 15.75 1.35
C GLU A 125 22.18 14.45 0.74
N ARG A 126 20.95 14.07 1.09
CA ARG A 126 20.26 12.96 0.45
C ARG A 126 20.44 13.06 -1.07
N GLU A 127 21.12 12.07 -1.65
CA GLU A 127 21.09 11.78 -3.09
C GLU A 127 19.71 11.29 -3.56
N HIS A 128 18.70 11.36 -2.70
CA HIS A 128 17.33 10.95 -2.96
C HIS A 128 16.45 12.16 -2.72
N ARG A 129 16.54 13.14 -3.63
CA ARG A 129 15.45 14.09 -3.84
C ARG A 129 14.74 13.62 -5.11
N LEU A 130 13.43 13.52 -5.06
CA LEU A 130 12.63 13.34 -6.27
C LEU A 130 12.99 14.44 -7.28
N PRO A 131 12.94 14.15 -8.60
CA PRO A 131 13.00 15.20 -9.60
C PRO A 131 11.97 16.30 -9.28
N GLU A 132 12.34 17.56 -9.51
CA GLU A 132 11.49 18.71 -9.15
C GLU A 132 10.10 18.61 -9.79
N GLU A 133 10.03 18.15 -11.03
CA GLU A 133 8.78 17.91 -11.76
C GLU A 133 7.86 16.92 -11.03
N GLU A 134 8.42 15.84 -10.51
CA GLU A 134 7.66 14.81 -9.78
C GLU A 134 7.22 15.33 -8.40
N TYR A 135 8.07 16.08 -7.71
CA TYR A 135 7.69 16.76 -6.48
C TYR A 135 6.53 17.73 -6.70
N LEU A 136 6.60 18.56 -7.76
CA LEU A 136 5.54 19.50 -8.11
C LEU A 136 4.24 18.80 -8.50
N ARG A 137 4.30 17.68 -9.23
CA ARG A 137 3.13 16.84 -9.54
C ARG A 137 2.45 16.34 -8.27
N LEU A 138 3.21 15.74 -7.35
CA LEU A 138 2.68 15.26 -6.07
C LEU A 138 2.11 16.41 -5.24
N ARG A 139 2.73 17.59 -5.27
CA ARG A 139 2.23 18.80 -4.60
C ARG A 139 0.87 19.22 -5.16
N GLN A 140 0.71 19.23 -6.48
CA GLN A 140 -0.55 19.56 -7.15
C GLN A 140 -1.68 18.59 -6.76
N ILE A 141 -1.40 17.28 -6.73
CA ILE A 141 -2.35 16.25 -6.27
C ILE A 141 -2.80 16.51 -4.83
N ILE A 142 -1.89 16.91 -3.95
CA ILE A 142 -2.22 17.20 -2.55
C ILE A 142 -2.99 18.51 -2.41
N GLU A 143 -2.67 19.52 -3.23
CA GLU A 143 -3.37 20.80 -3.25
C GLU A 143 -4.78 20.70 -3.81
N SER A 144 -5.05 19.72 -4.70
CA SER A 144 -6.41 19.40 -5.17
C SER A 144 -7.33 18.92 -4.05
N ARG A 145 -6.74 18.37 -2.97
CA ARG A 145 -7.43 17.71 -1.84
C ARG A 145 -8.40 16.62 -2.30
N ASN A 146 -8.19 16.07 -3.49
CA ASN A 146 -8.99 14.99 -4.02
C ASN A 146 -8.53 13.66 -3.42
N VAL A 147 -9.28 13.18 -2.42
CA VAL A 147 -8.97 11.93 -1.72
C VAL A 147 -8.85 10.75 -2.69
N LEU A 148 -9.69 10.69 -3.72
CA LEU A 148 -9.67 9.58 -4.69
C LEU A 148 -8.42 9.61 -5.56
N GLU A 149 -8.00 10.80 -6.00
CA GLU A 149 -6.77 10.99 -6.77
C GLU A 149 -5.55 10.53 -5.97
N VAL A 150 -5.47 10.93 -4.71
CA VAL A 150 -4.38 10.54 -3.79
C VAL A 150 -4.40 9.03 -3.52
N GLN A 151 -5.59 8.45 -3.35
CA GLN A 151 -5.73 7.00 -3.18
C GLN A 151 -5.30 6.23 -4.41
N ASN A 152 -5.63 6.71 -5.60
CA ASN A 152 -5.19 6.10 -6.86
C ASN A 152 -3.67 6.16 -6.98
N GLU A 153 -3.05 7.29 -6.62
CA GLU A 153 -1.61 7.44 -6.58
C GLU A 153 -0.97 6.44 -5.60
N LEU A 154 -1.46 6.38 -4.35
CA LEU A 154 -0.99 5.42 -3.36
C LEU A 154 -1.19 3.98 -3.82
N LYS A 155 -2.33 3.68 -4.45
CA LYS A 155 -2.63 2.35 -5.01
C LYS A 155 -1.62 1.96 -6.08
N GLN A 156 -1.28 2.86 -7.00
CA GLN A 156 -0.28 2.62 -8.02
C GLN A 156 1.13 2.44 -7.44
N LEU A 157 1.48 3.22 -6.41
CA LEU A 157 2.78 3.13 -5.76
C LEU A 157 2.92 1.87 -4.90
N PHE A 158 1.82 1.40 -4.32
CA PHE A 158 1.82 0.28 -3.40
C PHE A 158 1.55 -1.04 -4.13
N LEU A 159 0.46 -1.19 -4.88
CA LEU A 159 0.07 -2.49 -5.43
C LEU A 159 1.02 -3.04 -6.51
N GLY A 160 1.90 -2.20 -7.07
CA GLY A 160 2.79 -2.59 -8.16
C GLY A 160 2.01 -2.96 -9.42
N ASP A 161 2.53 -3.92 -10.18
CA ASP A 161 1.87 -4.41 -11.40
C ASP A 161 0.50 -5.02 -11.05
N GLN A 162 -0.52 -4.63 -11.81
CA GLN A 162 -1.88 -5.14 -11.70
C GLN A 162 -2.27 -5.85 -12.99
N PRO A 163 -3.17 -6.86 -12.93
CA PRO A 163 -3.71 -7.48 -14.13
C PRO A 163 -4.49 -6.45 -14.94
N GLU A 164 -4.53 -6.65 -16.25
CA GLU A 164 -5.42 -5.88 -17.11
C GLU A 164 -6.88 -6.08 -16.66
N GLU A 165 -7.75 -5.09 -16.90
CA GLU A 165 -9.14 -5.10 -16.41
C GLU A 165 -9.89 -6.37 -16.84
N ASN A 166 -9.58 -6.86 -18.04
CA ASN A 166 -10.18 -8.09 -18.62
C ASN A 166 -9.71 -9.38 -17.94
N ASP A 167 -8.52 -9.38 -17.34
CA ASP A 167 -7.95 -10.55 -16.66
C ASP A 167 -8.39 -10.63 -15.20
N GLY A 168 -8.90 -9.54 -14.64
CA GLY A 168 -9.33 -9.46 -13.24
C GLY A 168 -10.20 -10.64 -12.76
N PRO A 169 -11.28 -11.02 -13.48
CA PRO A 169 -12.10 -12.17 -13.12
C PRO A 169 -11.33 -13.49 -13.08
N HIS A 170 -10.41 -13.72 -14.03
CA HIS A 170 -9.60 -14.93 -14.08
C HIS A 170 -8.65 -15.00 -12.87
N PHE A 171 -8.02 -13.88 -12.51
CA PHE A 171 -7.18 -13.80 -11.31
C PHE A 171 -7.97 -14.06 -10.02
N ALA A 172 -9.20 -13.54 -9.93
CA ALA A 172 -10.10 -13.78 -8.81
C ALA A 172 -10.46 -15.28 -8.69
N GLU A 173 -10.80 -15.94 -9.79
CA GLU A 173 -11.08 -17.39 -9.80
C GLU A 173 -9.87 -18.22 -9.35
N ILE A 174 -8.67 -17.88 -9.84
CA ILE A 174 -7.44 -18.55 -9.39
C ILE A 174 -7.22 -18.30 -7.90
N PHE A 175 -7.38 -17.06 -7.43
CA PHE A 175 -7.23 -16.71 -6.03
C PHE A 175 -8.17 -17.54 -5.13
N GLU A 176 -9.46 -17.58 -5.47
CA GLU A 176 -10.46 -18.38 -4.76
C GLU A 176 -10.06 -19.86 -4.73
N SER A 177 -9.59 -20.42 -5.85
CA SER A 177 -9.15 -21.81 -5.91
C SER A 177 -7.95 -22.10 -5.00
N TRP A 178 -7.08 -21.11 -4.78
CA TRP A 178 -5.90 -21.23 -3.91
C TRP A 178 -6.23 -21.11 -2.43
N ILE A 179 -7.32 -20.41 -2.08
CA ILE A 179 -7.78 -20.27 -0.69
C ILE A 179 -8.74 -21.38 -0.29
N LYS A 180 -9.53 -21.92 -1.22
CA LYS A 180 -10.56 -22.94 -0.95
C LYS A 180 -10.00 -24.19 -0.27
N GLU A 181 -8.88 -24.73 -0.75
CA GLU A 181 -8.25 -25.91 -0.16
C GLU A 181 -7.78 -25.66 1.29
N PRO A 182 -6.91 -24.66 1.58
CA PRO A 182 -6.56 -24.29 2.95
C PRO A 182 -7.77 -24.02 3.86
N LEU A 183 -8.80 -23.37 3.33
CA LEU A 183 -10.03 -23.06 4.08
C LEU A 183 -10.77 -24.33 4.49
N ASN A 184 -10.83 -25.33 3.60
CA ASN A 184 -11.43 -26.63 3.93
C ASN A 184 -10.61 -27.37 4.99
N GLU A 185 -9.29 -27.39 4.85
CA GLU A 185 -8.39 -28.02 5.84
C GLU A 185 -8.56 -27.39 7.22
N PHE A 186 -8.65 -26.05 7.28
CA PHE A 186 -8.93 -25.32 8.50
C PHE A 186 -10.29 -25.68 9.11
N ARG A 187 -11.34 -25.80 8.29
CA ARG A 187 -12.69 -26.17 8.78
C ARG A 187 -12.79 -27.60 9.28
N ILE A 188 -12.04 -28.53 8.69
CA ILE A 188 -12.05 -29.95 9.05
C ILE A 188 -11.23 -30.21 10.31
N GLY A 189 -10.03 -29.65 10.39
CA GLY A 189 -9.04 -30.01 11.40
C GLY A 189 -8.49 -28.85 12.23
N GLY A 190 -9.02 -27.64 12.05
CA GLY A 190 -8.56 -26.43 12.73
C GLY A 190 -7.18 -25.98 12.27
N ARG A 191 -6.53 -25.16 13.11
CA ARG A 191 -5.27 -24.48 12.76
C ARG A 191 -4.10 -25.43 12.60
N GLN A 192 -4.06 -26.54 13.34
CA GLN A 192 -2.97 -27.50 13.24
C GLN A 192 -2.95 -28.14 11.84
N VAL A 193 -4.08 -28.64 11.36
CA VAL A 193 -4.20 -29.26 10.03
C VAL A 193 -3.93 -28.24 8.92
N LEU A 194 -4.42 -27.00 9.06
CA LEU A 194 -4.06 -25.91 8.17
C LEU A 194 -2.54 -25.68 8.08
N GLN A 195 -1.84 -25.66 9.22
CA GLN A 195 -0.39 -25.44 9.25
C GLN A 195 0.38 -26.58 8.58
N GLU A 196 -0.04 -27.82 8.80
CA GLU A 196 0.54 -29.00 8.13
C GLU A 196 0.34 -28.91 6.61
N TYR A 197 -0.86 -28.55 6.15
CA TYR A 197 -1.15 -28.32 4.73
C TYR A 197 -0.28 -27.21 4.13
N ILE A 198 -0.13 -26.07 4.83
CA ILE A 198 0.68 -24.93 4.37
C ILE A 198 2.14 -25.34 4.20
N GLN A 199 2.71 -26.03 5.19
CA GLN A 199 4.12 -26.42 5.20
C GLN A 199 4.45 -27.52 4.17
N CYS A 200 3.48 -28.40 3.87
CA CYS A 200 3.66 -29.51 2.94
C CYS A 200 3.13 -29.17 1.54
N GLU A 201 1.82 -29.21 1.36
CA GLU A 201 1.17 -29.18 0.05
C GLU A 201 1.26 -27.80 -0.60
N LEU A 202 0.91 -26.73 0.12
CA LEU A 202 0.93 -25.38 -0.44
C LEU A 202 2.35 -24.91 -0.77
N SER A 203 3.32 -25.21 0.11
CA SER A 203 4.75 -24.95 -0.13
C SER A 203 5.25 -25.61 -1.41
N GLN A 204 4.85 -26.86 -1.67
CA GLN A 204 5.16 -27.55 -2.92
C GLN A 204 4.45 -26.92 -4.12
N LYS A 205 3.17 -26.55 -3.99
CA LYS A 205 2.37 -25.89 -5.04
C LYS A 205 3.02 -24.56 -5.46
N ILE A 206 3.36 -23.70 -4.50
CA ILE A 206 4.08 -22.43 -4.72
C ILE A 206 5.43 -22.69 -5.40
N SER A 207 6.19 -23.67 -4.91
CA SER A 207 7.49 -24.02 -5.47
C SER A 207 7.40 -24.49 -6.93
N LYS A 208 6.37 -25.25 -7.28
CA LYS A 208 6.11 -25.70 -8.67
C LYS A 208 5.75 -24.52 -9.58
N HIS A 209 4.87 -23.63 -9.14
CA HIS A 209 4.50 -22.43 -9.90
C HIS A 209 5.71 -21.52 -10.17
N ARG A 210 6.63 -21.42 -9.22
CA ARG A 210 7.86 -20.65 -9.36
C ARG A 210 8.86 -21.25 -10.33
N LYS A 211 9.06 -22.58 -10.30
CA LYS A 211 9.99 -23.27 -11.21
C LYS A 211 9.55 -23.17 -12.68
N ARG A 212 8.25 -22.97 -12.94
CA ARG A 212 7.71 -22.65 -14.27
C ARG A 212 7.93 -21.18 -14.68
N GLY A 213 8.77 -20.44 -13.94
CA GLY A 213 8.91 -18.99 -13.86
C GLY A 213 9.41 -18.21 -15.08
N SER A 214 9.16 -18.70 -16.30
CA SER A 214 9.18 -17.84 -17.49
C SER A 214 7.81 -17.21 -17.79
N ASN A 215 6.69 -17.70 -17.20
CA ASN A 215 5.38 -17.09 -17.42
C ASN A 215 5.20 -15.83 -16.54
N ALA A 216 4.98 -14.68 -17.19
CA ALA A 216 4.68 -13.40 -16.54
C ALA A 216 3.40 -13.46 -15.68
N GLU A 217 2.35 -14.13 -16.16
CA GLU A 217 1.07 -14.26 -15.45
C GLU A 217 1.23 -14.98 -14.11
N SER A 218 2.01 -16.06 -14.07
CA SER A 218 2.26 -16.79 -12.82
C SER A 218 3.00 -15.95 -11.79
N ARG A 219 3.91 -15.06 -12.24
CA ARG A 219 4.60 -14.12 -11.35
C ARG A 219 3.65 -13.05 -10.84
N LEU A 220 2.84 -12.48 -11.73
CA LEU A 220 1.82 -11.50 -11.37
C LEU A 220 0.83 -12.07 -10.35
N PHE A 221 0.34 -13.31 -10.57
CA PHE A 221 -0.57 -13.96 -9.64
C PHE A 221 0.06 -14.18 -8.26
N LEU A 222 1.29 -14.72 -8.21
CA LEU A 222 1.98 -14.93 -6.94
C LEU A 222 2.24 -13.62 -6.18
N ASN A 223 2.48 -12.52 -6.91
CA ASN A 223 2.62 -11.19 -6.33
C ASN A 223 1.31 -10.71 -5.72
N MET A 224 0.18 -10.80 -6.44
CA MET A 224 -1.14 -10.45 -5.91
C MET A 224 -1.53 -11.32 -4.71
N PHE A 225 -1.34 -12.63 -4.82
CA PHE A 225 -1.60 -13.57 -3.73
C PHE A 225 -0.75 -13.23 -2.49
N SER A 226 0.52 -12.89 -2.70
CA SER A 226 1.40 -12.39 -1.64
C SER A 226 0.90 -11.11 -0.98
N TYR A 227 0.38 -10.17 -1.79
CA TYR A 227 -0.21 -8.95 -1.27
C TYR A 227 -1.41 -9.22 -0.35
N GLU A 228 -2.33 -10.08 -0.76
CA GLU A 228 -3.51 -10.41 0.04
C GLU A 228 -3.15 -11.11 1.36
N CYS A 229 -2.21 -12.06 1.33
CA CYS A 229 -1.69 -12.67 2.56
C CYS A 229 -1.04 -11.64 3.51
N LYS A 230 -0.32 -10.67 2.92
CA LYS A 230 0.31 -9.57 3.67
C LYS A 230 -0.72 -8.64 4.29
N ALA A 231 -1.74 -8.24 3.53
CA ALA A 231 -2.84 -7.41 4.01
C ALA A 231 -3.60 -8.10 5.16
N ALA A 232 -3.85 -9.41 5.05
CA ALA A 232 -4.48 -10.20 6.10
C ALA A 232 -3.63 -10.25 7.38
N PHE A 233 -2.32 -10.49 7.27
CA PHE A 233 -1.43 -10.42 8.43
C PHE A 233 -1.35 -9.00 9.03
N TYR A 234 -1.33 -7.97 8.19
CA TYR A 234 -1.29 -6.57 8.64
C TYR A 234 -2.55 -6.19 9.41
N ARG A 235 -3.70 -6.79 9.10
CA ARG A 235 -4.93 -6.67 9.90
C ARG A 235 -4.74 -7.27 11.31
N CYS A 236 -4.14 -8.46 11.40
CA CYS A 236 -3.81 -9.06 12.71
C CYS A 236 -2.83 -8.19 13.50
N TYR A 237 -1.81 -7.65 12.85
CA TYR A 237 -0.83 -6.74 13.45
C TYR A 237 -1.48 -5.46 13.98
N ALA A 238 -2.28 -4.78 13.17
CA ALA A 238 -2.96 -3.55 13.56
C ALA A 238 -3.93 -3.78 14.72
N SER A 239 -4.63 -4.92 14.70
CA SER A 239 -5.49 -5.36 15.80
C SER A 239 -4.70 -5.50 17.10
N ALA A 240 -3.51 -6.10 17.08
CA ALA A 240 -2.67 -6.18 18.27
C ALA A 240 -2.28 -4.78 18.79
N TRP A 241 -1.93 -3.85 17.90
CA TRP A 241 -1.56 -2.48 18.28
C TRP A 241 -2.68 -1.68 18.91
N ALA A 242 -3.94 -1.94 18.54
CA ALA A 242 -5.10 -1.32 19.17
C ALA A 242 -5.17 -1.60 20.69
N PHE A 243 -4.56 -2.70 21.16
CA PHE A 243 -4.51 -3.07 22.58
C PHE A 243 -3.13 -2.83 23.21
N ILE A 244 -2.05 -3.01 22.46
CA ILE A 244 -0.68 -2.71 22.94
C ILE A 244 -0.55 -1.22 23.28
N LEU A 245 -1.10 -0.33 22.44
CA LEU A 245 -0.90 1.11 22.60
C LEU A 245 -1.51 1.65 23.91
N PRO A 246 -2.77 1.35 24.27
CA PRO A 246 -3.30 1.69 25.59
C PRO A 246 -2.49 1.13 26.77
N SER A 247 -1.96 -0.10 26.65
CA SER A 247 -1.12 -0.68 27.69
C SER A 247 0.21 0.06 27.84
N LEU A 248 0.86 0.45 26.73
CA LEU A 248 2.07 1.26 26.78
C LEU A 248 1.81 2.64 27.39
N GLU A 249 0.68 3.27 27.07
CA GLU A 249 0.27 4.55 27.68
C GLU A 249 0.11 4.41 29.20
N LYS A 250 -0.57 3.36 29.65
CA LYS A 250 -0.82 3.10 31.07
C LYS A 250 0.44 2.69 31.85
N GLU A 251 1.26 1.80 31.29
CA GLU A 251 2.37 1.16 32.02
C GLU A 251 3.67 1.94 31.91
N LEU A 252 3.93 2.58 30.77
CA LEU A 252 5.18 3.31 30.51
C LEU A 252 5.00 4.82 30.47
N GLY A 253 3.75 5.32 30.55
CA GLY A 253 3.48 6.76 30.57
C GLY A 253 3.76 7.45 29.23
N LEU A 254 3.47 6.79 28.11
CA LEU A 254 3.68 7.36 26.78
C LEU A 254 3.04 8.75 26.67
N ASN A 255 3.82 9.71 26.18
CA ASN A 255 3.30 11.04 25.95
C ASN A 255 2.27 11.05 24.80
N LYS A 256 1.37 12.04 24.83
CA LYS A 256 0.28 12.18 23.86
C LYS A 256 0.75 12.23 22.40
N LEU A 257 1.91 12.83 22.16
CA LEU A 257 2.51 12.94 20.82
C LEU A 257 2.88 11.55 20.28
N SER A 258 3.55 10.75 21.10
CA SER A 258 3.97 9.37 20.81
C SER A 258 2.75 8.47 20.58
N THR A 259 1.72 8.60 21.42
CA THR A 259 0.47 7.84 21.27
C THR A 259 -0.24 8.17 19.97
N ARG A 260 -0.38 9.46 19.63
CA ARG A 260 -1.01 9.89 18.36
C ARG A 260 -0.22 9.42 17.14
N PHE A 261 1.10 9.55 17.19
CA PHE A 261 1.98 9.06 16.12
C PHE A 261 1.84 7.55 15.93
N MET A 262 2.00 6.75 16.99
CA MET A 262 1.90 5.29 16.90
C MET A 262 0.50 4.83 16.48
N ARG A 263 -0.56 5.54 16.90
CA ARG A 263 -1.92 5.29 16.42
C ARG A 263 -2.02 5.44 14.90
N MET A 264 -1.54 6.56 14.36
CA MET A 264 -1.52 6.80 12.92
C MET A 264 -0.61 5.80 12.17
N TRP A 265 0.51 5.42 12.78
CA TRP A 265 1.56 4.64 12.12
C TRP A 265 1.31 3.13 12.10
N HIS A 266 0.72 2.59 13.18
CA HIS A 266 0.49 1.14 13.35
C HIS A 266 -0.95 0.70 13.09
N HIS A 267 -1.93 1.60 13.17
CA HIS A 267 -3.30 1.21 12.88
C HIS A 267 -3.49 0.96 11.39
N GLN A 268 -4.42 0.05 11.09
CA GLN A 268 -4.92 -0.13 9.76
C GLN A 268 -5.95 0.95 9.48
N ASN A 269 -5.67 1.80 8.49
CA ASN A 269 -6.57 2.86 8.06
C ASN A 269 -7.75 2.26 7.27
N GLN A 270 -8.63 1.51 7.95
CA GLN A 270 -9.77 0.86 7.30
C GLN A 270 -10.60 1.91 6.56
N PRO A 271 -10.94 1.70 5.27
CA PRO A 271 -11.81 2.61 4.55
C PRO A 271 -13.22 2.55 5.15
N GLY A 272 -13.52 3.46 6.06
CA GLY A 272 -14.88 3.70 6.51
C GLY A 272 -15.64 4.46 5.43
N LEU A 273 -16.77 3.92 4.96
CA LEU A 273 -17.76 4.68 4.22
C LEU A 273 -18.60 5.45 5.25
N ILE A 274 -18.38 6.76 5.39
CA ILE A 274 -19.30 7.64 6.12
C ILE A 274 -20.06 8.43 5.08
N GLU A 275 -21.38 8.24 5.02
CA GLU A 275 -22.27 8.94 4.08
C GLU A 275 -21.85 8.79 2.59
N GLY A 276 -21.29 7.62 2.23
CA GLY A 276 -20.82 7.35 0.87
C GLY A 276 -19.52 8.06 0.48
N LYS A 277 -18.85 8.75 1.42
CA LYS A 277 -17.54 9.38 1.18
C LYS A 277 -16.43 8.52 1.78
N ILE A 278 -15.42 8.22 0.97
CA ILE A 278 -14.19 7.58 1.42
C ILE A 278 -13.37 8.67 2.13
N SER A 279 -13.11 8.50 3.43
CA SER A 279 -12.42 9.52 4.22
C SER A 279 -10.94 9.22 4.51
N GLN A 280 -10.53 7.95 4.39
CA GLN A 280 -9.21 7.49 4.83
C GLN A 280 -8.26 7.30 3.65
N ILE A 281 -7.28 8.20 3.52
CA ILE A 281 -6.35 8.25 2.39
C ILE A 281 -5.48 6.99 2.27
N PHE A 282 -5.04 6.42 3.39
CA PHE A 282 -4.07 5.32 3.37
C PHE A 282 -4.68 3.93 3.18
N TRP A 283 -5.95 3.82 2.76
CA TRP A 283 -6.60 2.61 2.20
C TRP A 283 -6.17 1.26 2.81
N GLY A 284 -6.33 1.10 4.13
CA GLY A 284 -6.05 -0.15 4.83
C GLY A 284 -4.56 -0.49 4.98
N GLN A 285 -3.66 0.45 4.70
CA GLN A 285 -2.21 0.27 4.85
C GLN A 285 -1.79 0.49 6.31
N VAL A 286 -0.83 -0.33 6.73
CA VAL A 286 -0.11 -0.21 8.00
C VAL A 286 1.28 0.35 7.70
N LEU A 287 1.46 1.65 7.91
CA LEU A 287 2.68 2.36 7.50
C LEU A 287 3.93 1.81 8.19
N SER A 288 3.81 1.36 9.44
CA SER A 288 4.94 0.85 10.25
C SER A 288 5.62 -0.39 9.69
N LEU A 289 4.90 -1.20 8.91
CA LEU A 289 5.45 -2.38 8.25
C LEU A 289 5.83 -2.09 6.79
N HIS A 290 5.35 -0.99 6.22
CA HIS A 290 5.64 -0.61 4.85
C HIS A 290 7.09 -0.10 4.67
N PRO A 291 7.81 -0.49 3.58
CA PRO A 291 9.18 -0.04 3.28
C PRO A 291 9.45 1.45 3.50
N LEU A 292 8.50 2.29 3.09
CA LEU A 292 8.53 3.76 3.23
C LEU A 292 8.82 4.23 4.65
N SER A 293 8.52 3.44 5.69
CA SER A 293 8.83 3.78 7.07
C SER A 293 10.31 4.08 7.28
N ALA A 294 11.20 3.40 6.55
CA ALA A 294 12.62 3.66 6.61
C ALA A 294 13.00 5.05 6.07
N PHE A 295 12.31 5.51 5.02
CA PHE A 295 12.55 6.81 4.41
C PHE A 295 12.03 7.93 5.32
N VAL A 296 10.80 7.78 5.79
CA VAL A 296 10.15 8.79 6.64
C VAL A 296 10.84 8.90 8.00
N LEU A 297 11.04 7.80 8.71
CA LEU A 297 11.49 7.86 10.10
C LEU A 297 13.00 8.05 10.28
N ASN A 298 13.74 8.16 9.18
CA ASN A 298 15.13 8.59 9.17
C ASN A 298 15.28 10.01 8.59
N ASP A 299 14.18 10.68 8.28
CA ASP A 299 14.15 12.05 7.81
C ASP A 299 13.70 13.00 8.93
N PRO A 300 14.58 13.87 9.45
CA PRO A 300 14.18 14.89 10.42
C PRO A 300 13.11 15.85 9.88
N ALA A 301 13.12 16.17 8.58
CA ALA A 301 12.13 17.06 7.98
C ALA A 301 10.75 16.39 7.93
N ALA A 302 10.69 15.13 7.47
CA ALA A 302 9.45 14.34 7.47
C ALA A 302 8.90 14.15 8.88
N LEU A 303 9.76 13.82 9.85
CA LEU A 303 9.38 13.71 11.25
C LEU A 303 8.87 15.04 11.81
N SER A 304 9.44 16.18 11.40
CA SER A 304 8.93 17.48 11.81
C SER A 304 7.53 17.76 11.26
N VAL A 305 7.26 17.43 10.00
CA VAL A 305 5.93 17.56 9.38
C VAL A 305 4.91 16.68 10.12
N ILE A 306 5.25 15.41 10.37
CA ILE A 306 4.43 14.49 11.15
C ILE A 306 4.18 15.03 12.56
N GLY A 307 5.23 15.58 13.19
CA GLY A 307 5.19 16.22 14.48
C GLY A 307 4.20 17.38 14.59
N ASN A 308 4.03 18.13 13.50
CA ASN A 308 3.05 19.22 13.43
C ASN A 308 1.63 18.69 13.40
N TRP A 309 1.36 17.64 12.62
CA TRP A 309 0.04 17.02 12.57
C TRP A 309 -0.32 16.33 13.90
N VAL A 310 0.51 15.42 14.39
CA VAL A 310 0.22 14.69 15.64
C VAL A 310 0.26 15.60 16.87
N GLY A 311 0.99 16.72 16.79
CA GLY A 311 1.00 17.78 17.78
C GLY A 311 -0.16 18.78 17.66
N HIS A 312 -0.98 18.70 16.60
CA HIS A 312 -2.05 19.68 16.35
C HIS A 312 -3.05 19.70 17.53
N PRO A 313 -3.47 20.89 18.01
CA PRO A 313 -4.39 20.99 19.16
C PRO A 313 -5.67 20.20 18.95
N GLU A 314 -6.25 20.33 17.75
CA GLU A 314 -7.51 19.70 17.36
C GLU A 314 -7.36 18.28 16.79
N HIS A 315 -6.15 17.71 16.77
CA HIS A 315 -5.92 16.38 16.17
C HIS A 315 -6.93 15.33 16.64
N GLN A 316 -7.20 15.29 17.95
CA GLN A 316 -8.13 14.31 18.53
C GLN A 316 -9.55 14.53 18.01
N HIS A 317 -10.03 15.77 18.06
CA HIS A 317 -11.36 16.15 17.59
C HIS A 317 -11.54 15.85 16.10
N LEU A 318 -10.58 16.25 15.27
CA LEU A 318 -10.58 15.97 13.82
C LEU A 318 -10.54 14.47 13.53
N SER A 319 -9.80 13.68 14.32
CA SER A 319 -9.75 12.22 14.16
C SER A 319 -11.06 11.55 14.53
N GLU A 320 -11.66 11.92 15.66
CA GLU A 320 -12.92 11.35 16.16
C GLU A 320 -14.11 11.68 15.23
N LEU A 321 -14.12 12.89 14.67
CA LEU A 321 -15.12 13.30 13.69
C LEU A 321 -14.81 12.86 12.26
N ASN A 322 -13.71 12.14 12.04
CA ASN A 322 -13.26 11.70 10.71
C ASN A 322 -13.11 12.89 9.72
N GLN A 323 -12.64 14.03 10.24
CA GLN A 323 -12.44 15.32 9.57
C GLN A 323 -10.96 15.67 9.42
N VAL A 324 -10.06 14.70 9.51
CA VAL A 324 -8.60 14.91 9.39
C VAL A 324 -8.21 15.61 8.09
N ALA A 325 -8.94 15.37 7.00
CA ALA A 325 -8.76 16.02 5.70
C ALA A 325 -9.04 17.54 5.72
N ASN A 326 -9.60 18.10 6.80
CA ASN A 326 -9.76 19.54 6.95
C ASN A 326 -8.46 20.23 7.41
N SER A 327 -7.52 19.50 8.00
CA SER A 327 -6.23 20.03 8.47
C SER A 327 -5.22 20.12 7.34
N LYS A 328 -4.54 21.26 7.23
CA LYS A 328 -3.41 21.45 6.31
C LYS A 328 -2.24 20.53 6.69
N GLU A 329 -1.95 20.42 7.98
CA GLU A 329 -0.86 19.61 8.52
C GLU A 329 -1.03 18.13 8.17
N TYR A 330 -2.27 17.62 8.17
CA TYR A 330 -2.57 16.27 7.71
C TYR A 330 -2.20 16.07 6.24
N TRP A 331 -2.56 17.00 5.36
CA TRP A 331 -2.20 16.93 3.94
C TRP A 331 -0.69 17.00 3.69
N GLU A 332 0.05 17.76 4.49
CA GLU A 332 1.52 17.75 4.43
C GLU A 332 2.11 16.38 4.84
N VAL A 333 1.49 15.67 5.81
CA VAL A 333 1.87 14.28 6.14
C VAL A 333 1.62 13.34 4.97
N VAL A 334 0.48 13.48 4.29
CA VAL A 334 0.16 12.68 3.10
C VAL A 334 1.19 12.91 2.00
N LEU A 335 1.57 14.17 1.74
CA LEU A 335 2.62 14.51 0.77
C LEU A 335 3.95 13.82 1.10
N ILE A 336 4.38 13.87 2.37
CA ILE A 336 5.60 13.20 2.82
C ILE A 336 5.55 11.69 2.58
N ILE A 337 4.39 11.06 2.79
CA ILE A 337 4.21 9.63 2.56
C ILE A 337 4.27 9.30 1.06
N LEU A 338 3.66 10.12 0.20
CA LEU A 338 3.74 9.98 -1.25
C LEU A 338 5.18 10.13 -1.77
N ILE A 339 5.92 11.11 -1.23
CA ILE A 339 7.33 11.32 -1.57
C ILE A 339 8.14 10.08 -1.19
N ALA A 340 8.00 9.60 0.05
CA ALA A 340 8.71 8.42 0.53
C ALA A 340 8.34 7.15 -0.26
N ALA A 341 7.08 7.01 -0.69
CA ALA A 341 6.63 5.91 -1.54
C ALA A 341 7.28 5.97 -2.93
N ASN A 342 7.37 7.15 -3.54
CA ASN A 342 8.06 7.34 -4.82
C ASN A 342 9.58 7.10 -4.72
N GLU A 343 10.23 7.61 -3.67
CA GLU A 343 11.65 7.35 -3.41
C GLU A 343 11.91 5.85 -3.27
N TYR A 344 11.03 5.12 -2.58
CA TYR A 344 11.11 3.68 -2.47
C TYR A 344 10.98 3.00 -3.84
N LYS A 345 9.99 3.39 -4.66
CA LYS A 345 9.80 2.86 -6.01
C LYS A 345 11.04 3.07 -6.89
N GLN A 346 11.60 4.29 -6.90
CA GLN A 346 12.83 4.59 -7.66
C GLN A 346 14.04 3.80 -7.17
N SER A 347 14.18 3.66 -5.83
CA SER A 347 15.24 2.85 -5.23
C SER A 347 15.12 1.37 -5.65
N HIS A 348 13.89 0.84 -5.66
CA HIS A 348 13.61 -0.52 -6.12
C HIS A 348 13.93 -0.72 -7.59
N GLN A 349 13.49 0.19 -8.47
CA GLN A 349 13.78 0.15 -9.90
C GLN A 349 15.29 0.15 -10.20
N LYS A 350 16.04 1.05 -9.55
CA LYS A 350 17.51 1.09 -9.67
C LYS A 350 18.16 -0.23 -9.22
N TRP A 351 17.63 -0.83 -8.15
CA TRP A 351 18.10 -2.13 -7.68
C TRP A 351 17.82 -3.24 -8.70
N ASP A 352 16.62 -3.30 -9.28
CA ASP A 352 16.26 -4.26 -10.32
C ASP A 352 17.13 -4.11 -11.58
N GLU A 353 17.32 -2.88 -12.06
CA GLU A 353 18.20 -2.58 -13.21
C GLU A 353 19.64 -3.02 -12.96
N SER A 354 20.15 -2.83 -11.74
CA SER A 354 21.51 -3.25 -11.37
C SER A 354 21.69 -4.78 -11.39
N ARG A 355 20.60 -5.54 -11.19
CA ARG A 355 20.59 -6.99 -11.30
C ARG A 355 20.45 -7.45 -12.74
N GLY A 356 19.57 -6.80 -13.52
CA GLY A 356 19.40 -7.08 -14.95
C GLY A 356 20.68 -6.88 -15.75
N LYS A 357 21.55 -5.93 -15.36
CA LYS A 357 22.87 -5.74 -15.99
C LYS A 357 23.89 -6.85 -15.66
N ASN A 358 23.67 -7.65 -14.62
CA ASN A 358 24.56 -8.74 -14.22
C ASN A 358 24.07 -10.14 -14.69
N GLU A 359 22.80 -10.26 -15.04
CA GLU A 359 22.26 -11.43 -15.75
C GLU A 359 22.31 -11.18 -17.26
N LEU A 360 23.49 -11.36 -17.86
CA LEU A 360 23.64 -11.57 -19.31
C LEU A 360 23.01 -12.92 -19.67
N VAL A 361 21.69 -12.95 -19.67
CA VAL A 361 20.88 -13.97 -20.34
C VAL A 361 20.49 -13.34 -21.66
N ASP A 362 21.00 -13.91 -22.76
CA ASP A 362 20.62 -13.56 -24.13
C ASP A 362 19.09 -13.53 -24.26
N THR A 363 18.54 -12.33 -24.15
CA THR A 363 17.13 -12.07 -24.42
C THR A 363 17.01 -11.86 -25.93
N PRO A 364 16.03 -12.49 -26.61
CA PRO A 364 15.85 -12.30 -28.04
C PRO A 364 15.63 -10.81 -28.31
N LYS A 365 16.36 -10.26 -29.28
CA LYS A 365 16.16 -8.89 -29.78
C LYS A 365 14.72 -8.73 -30.26
N VAL A 366 13.86 -8.21 -29.40
CA VAL A 366 12.56 -7.68 -29.80
C VAL A 366 12.86 -6.46 -30.67
N LYS A 367 12.43 -6.52 -31.94
CA LYS A 367 12.51 -5.38 -32.86
C LYS A 367 11.75 -4.21 -32.22
N GLN A 368 12.47 -3.18 -31.79
CA GLN A 368 11.90 -1.86 -31.60
C GLN A 368 11.42 -1.37 -32.97
N ASN A 369 10.13 -1.52 -33.23
CA ASN A 369 9.40 -0.85 -34.30
C ASN A 369 7.94 -0.74 -33.86
N ALA A 370 7.62 0.34 -33.16
CA ALA A 370 6.33 1.01 -33.27
C ALA A 370 6.50 2.41 -32.66
N SER A 371 6.59 3.38 -33.56
CA SER A 371 6.28 4.77 -33.29
C SER A 371 4.94 4.82 -32.53
N ILE A 372 4.94 5.39 -31.32
CA ILE A 372 3.72 5.75 -30.60
C ILE A 372 3.14 6.95 -31.33
N THR A 373 2.32 6.68 -32.34
CA THR A 373 1.35 7.63 -32.87
C THR A 373 -0.03 7.12 -32.49
N SER A 374 -0.78 8.00 -31.85
CA SER A 374 -2.13 7.84 -31.30
C SER A 374 -3.13 7.27 -32.29
N ASP A 375 -3.76 6.15 -31.95
CA ASP A 375 -5.06 5.74 -32.50
C ASP A 375 -5.90 5.18 -31.34
N LEU A 376 -6.36 6.07 -30.45
CA LEU A 376 -7.44 5.71 -29.53
C LEU A 376 -8.70 5.45 -30.37
N SER A 377 -9.43 4.38 -30.03
CA SER A 377 -10.74 4.15 -30.64
C SER A 377 -11.69 5.30 -30.30
N VAL A 378 -12.73 5.51 -31.13
CA VAL A 378 -13.75 6.54 -30.88
C VAL A 378 -14.41 6.32 -29.51
N ALA A 379 -14.58 5.06 -29.09
CA ALA A 379 -15.11 4.71 -27.78
C ALA A 379 -14.22 5.23 -26.64
N GLU A 380 -12.92 4.92 -26.68
CA GLU A 380 -11.96 5.37 -25.66
C GLU A 380 -11.85 6.90 -25.61
N SER A 381 -11.88 7.55 -26.78
CA SER A 381 -11.85 9.02 -26.88
C SER A 381 -13.07 9.67 -26.23
N VAL A 382 -14.26 9.07 -26.39
CA VAL A 382 -15.48 9.55 -25.74
C VAL A 382 -15.45 9.29 -24.24
N GLU A 383 -14.98 8.12 -23.80
CA GLU A 383 -14.91 7.77 -22.38
C GLU A 383 -13.93 8.65 -21.61
N ASP A 384 -12.73 8.92 -22.14
CA ASP A 384 -11.76 9.83 -21.50
C ASP A 384 -12.28 11.28 -21.48
N TYR A 385 -12.93 11.75 -22.54
CA TYR A 385 -13.58 13.06 -22.55
C TYR A 385 -14.61 13.21 -21.41
N LEU A 386 -15.45 12.20 -21.20
CA LEU A 386 -16.47 12.21 -20.14
C LEU A 386 -15.82 12.22 -18.75
N ALA A 387 -14.78 11.42 -18.55
CA ALA A 387 -14.04 11.37 -17.28
C ALA A 387 -13.38 12.72 -16.95
N ARG A 388 -12.68 13.34 -17.92
CA ARG A 388 -12.03 14.65 -17.72
C ARG A 388 -13.03 15.77 -17.45
N ARG A 389 -14.21 15.72 -18.05
CA ARG A 389 -15.30 16.67 -17.78
C ARG A 389 -16.10 16.34 -16.52
N SER A 390 -15.68 15.33 -15.75
CA SER A 390 -16.36 14.88 -14.52
C SER A 390 -17.83 14.52 -14.76
N ILE A 391 -18.12 13.91 -15.91
CA ILE A 391 -19.47 13.50 -16.30
C ILE A 391 -19.66 12.03 -15.93
N PHE A 392 -20.44 11.79 -14.88
CA PHE A 392 -20.68 10.45 -14.31
C PHE A 392 -22.15 10.04 -14.39
N CYS A 393 -22.42 8.76 -14.10
CA CYS A 393 -23.78 8.25 -13.97
C CYS A 393 -24.56 9.01 -12.90
N LYS A 394 -25.75 9.50 -13.25
CA LYS A 394 -26.62 10.24 -12.32
C LYS A 394 -27.13 9.42 -11.14
N GLU A 395 -27.22 8.10 -11.31
CA GLU A 395 -27.79 7.19 -10.30
C GLU A 395 -26.76 6.76 -9.25
N CYS A 396 -25.51 6.51 -9.66
CA CYS A 396 -24.50 5.93 -8.75
C CYS A 396 -23.12 6.57 -8.82
N ALA A 397 -22.97 7.69 -9.55
CA ALA A 397 -21.69 8.37 -9.80
C ALA A 397 -20.60 7.48 -10.45
N GLY A 398 -20.97 6.33 -11.02
CA GLY A 398 -20.05 5.43 -11.71
C GLY A 398 -19.63 5.97 -13.09
N LEU A 399 -18.50 5.48 -13.60
CA LEU A 399 -17.99 5.79 -14.94
C LEU A 399 -18.98 5.35 -16.02
N LEU A 400 -19.02 6.12 -17.11
CA LEU A 400 -19.87 5.89 -18.27
C LEU A 400 -19.02 5.29 -19.40
N GLU A 401 -19.42 4.13 -19.92
CA GLU A 401 -18.83 3.48 -21.10
C GLU A 401 -19.61 3.85 -22.38
N TYR A 402 -18.92 4.02 -23.50
CA TYR A 402 -19.53 4.25 -24.80
C TYR A 402 -20.20 2.96 -25.29
N HIS A 403 -21.49 3.05 -25.59
CA HIS A 403 -22.28 1.91 -26.01
C HIS A 403 -22.98 2.23 -27.33
N ASP A 404 -22.38 1.85 -28.45
CA ASP A 404 -22.90 2.11 -29.79
C ASP A 404 -24.19 1.32 -30.09
N PRO A 405 -25.35 1.99 -30.27
CA PRO A 405 -26.55 1.35 -30.76
C PRO A 405 -26.72 1.77 -32.22
N LEU A 406 -26.13 1.02 -33.15
CA LEU A 406 -26.51 1.00 -34.58
C LEU A 406 -27.06 2.34 -35.09
N SER A 407 -26.19 3.34 -35.23
CA SER A 407 -26.33 4.56 -36.05
C SER A 407 -27.76 4.93 -36.49
N THR A 408 -28.53 5.59 -35.62
CA THR A 408 -29.77 6.28 -36.01
C THR A 408 -29.60 7.80 -35.95
N GLY A 409 -29.11 8.37 -37.06
CA GLY A 409 -29.52 9.65 -37.63
C GLY A 409 -29.24 10.98 -36.90
N ASN A 410 -28.96 11.01 -35.59
CA ASN A 410 -28.77 12.27 -34.85
C ASN A 410 -27.30 12.54 -34.56
N GLN A 411 -26.67 13.36 -35.40
CA GLN A 411 -25.29 13.84 -35.20
C GLN A 411 -25.12 14.43 -33.79
N GLY A 412 -24.15 13.90 -33.03
CA GLY A 412 -23.72 14.45 -31.73
C GLY A 412 -24.37 13.87 -30.47
N THR A 413 -25.26 12.87 -30.58
CA THR A 413 -25.76 12.15 -29.38
C THR A 413 -24.97 10.85 -29.20
N VAL A 414 -24.34 10.69 -28.05
CA VAL A 414 -23.70 9.43 -27.64
C VAL A 414 -24.60 8.67 -26.68
N HIS A 415 -24.63 7.36 -26.87
CA HIS A 415 -25.32 6.45 -25.97
C HIS A 415 -24.29 5.80 -25.06
N LEU A 416 -24.54 5.86 -23.76
CA LEU A 416 -23.61 5.46 -22.74
C LEU A 416 -24.29 4.45 -21.81
N ARG A 417 -23.49 3.58 -21.21
CA ARG A 417 -23.93 2.70 -20.13
C ARG A 417 -23.09 2.99 -18.89
N CYS A 418 -23.66 2.93 -17.70
CA CYS A 418 -22.85 3.01 -16.49
C CYS A 418 -22.19 1.66 -16.22
N ARG A 419 -20.87 1.66 -16.02
CA ARG A 419 -20.11 0.44 -15.68
C ARG A 419 -20.55 -0.19 -14.36
N SER A 420 -20.96 0.63 -13.39
CA SER A 420 -21.29 0.17 -12.04
C SER A 420 -22.72 -0.37 -11.90
N CYS A 421 -23.72 0.35 -12.42
CA CYS A 421 -25.13 -0.01 -12.23
C CYS A 421 -25.84 -0.46 -13.52
N GLY A 422 -25.14 -0.45 -14.66
CA GLY A 422 -25.70 -0.85 -15.96
C GLY A 422 -26.72 0.12 -16.56
N GLN A 423 -27.03 1.24 -15.89
CA GLN A 423 -28.02 2.21 -16.36
C GLN A 423 -27.59 2.83 -17.69
N LYS A 424 -28.51 2.88 -18.65
CA LYS A 424 -28.26 3.46 -19.97
C LYS A 424 -28.66 4.92 -19.96
N THR A 425 -27.80 5.79 -20.47
CA THR A 425 -28.07 7.20 -20.64
C THR A 425 -27.71 7.64 -22.06
N SER A 426 -28.32 8.72 -22.53
CA SER A 426 -27.97 9.33 -23.81
C SER A 426 -27.68 10.79 -23.56
N MET A 427 -26.59 11.29 -24.11
CA MET A 427 -26.20 12.69 -23.94
C MET A 427 -25.72 13.29 -25.25
N LYS A 428 -25.98 14.58 -25.41
CA LYS A 428 -25.41 15.35 -26.50
C LYS A 428 -24.03 15.82 -26.09
N ILE A 429 -23.04 15.50 -26.90
CA ILE A 429 -21.69 16.07 -26.79
C ILE A 429 -21.62 17.27 -27.73
N ASP A 430 -21.11 18.40 -27.23
CA ASP A 430 -20.84 19.55 -28.09
C ASP A 430 -19.66 19.19 -29.02
N PRO A 431 -19.87 19.14 -30.34
CA PRO A 431 -18.83 18.73 -31.28
C PRO A 431 -17.64 19.69 -31.31
N VAL A 432 -17.84 20.98 -30.96
CA VAL A 432 -16.74 21.95 -30.90
C VAL A 432 -15.86 21.69 -29.67
N ASP A 433 -16.49 21.46 -28.51
CA ASP A 433 -15.79 21.17 -27.25
C ASP A 433 -15.04 19.83 -27.31
N PHE A 434 -15.67 18.80 -27.88
CA PHE A 434 -15.04 17.50 -28.07
C PHE A 434 -13.88 17.55 -29.05
N LYS A 435 -14.01 18.31 -30.14
CA LYS A 435 -12.91 18.51 -31.09
C LYS A 435 -11.73 19.25 -30.46
N ASN A 436 -11.98 20.28 -29.65
CA ASN A 436 -10.91 20.97 -28.92
C ASN A 436 -10.19 20.03 -27.95
N TYR A 437 -10.95 19.20 -27.21
CA TYR A 437 -10.38 18.18 -26.34
C TYR A 437 -9.48 17.18 -27.09
N LEU A 438 -9.86 16.75 -28.31
CA LEU A 438 -9.03 15.85 -29.14
C LEU A 438 -7.73 16.51 -29.63
N VAL A 439 -7.74 17.82 -29.85
CA VAL A 439 -6.56 18.58 -30.27
C VAL A 439 -5.63 18.85 -29.08
N ASP A 440 -6.19 19.16 -27.91
CA ASP A 440 -5.44 19.37 -26.67
C ASP A 440 -4.87 18.06 -26.09
N SER A 441 -5.40 16.90 -26.45
CA SER A 441 -4.86 15.59 -26.04
C SER A 441 -3.77 15.06 -26.97
N SER A 442 -3.62 15.64 -28.17
CA SER A 442 -2.52 15.41 -29.09
C SER A 442 -1.47 16.50 -28.93
N ASP A 443 -0.65 16.45 -27.87
CA ASP A 443 0.40 17.45 -27.69
C ASP A 443 1.41 17.41 -28.86
N VAL A 444 1.30 18.46 -29.67
CA VAL A 444 2.28 18.96 -30.61
C VAL A 444 3.30 19.75 -29.79
N GLU A 445 4.48 19.17 -29.56
CA GLU A 445 5.70 19.95 -29.37
C GLU A 445 6.81 19.47 -30.33
N ASN A 446 7.20 20.41 -31.21
CA ASN A 446 8.48 20.54 -31.91
C ASN A 446 8.82 19.58 -33.07
N TYR A 447 8.37 19.95 -34.27
CA TYR A 447 9.24 19.93 -35.45
C TYR A 447 9.28 21.32 -36.11
N LYS A 448 10.32 22.08 -35.78
CA LYS A 448 10.91 23.09 -36.67
C LYS A 448 12.26 22.54 -37.11
N ASP A 449 12.28 21.95 -38.29
CA ASP A 449 13.24 22.18 -39.38
C ASP A 449 12.86 21.32 -40.60
#